data_AF-A0A168GMK5-F1
#
_entry.id   AF-A0A168GMK5-F1
#
_cell.length_a   1.000
_cell.length_b   1.000
_cell.length_c   1.000
_cell.angle_alpha   90.00
_cell.angle_beta   90.00
_cell.angle_gamma   90.00
#
_symmetry.space_group_name_H-M   'P 1'
#
loop_
_entity.id
_entity.type
_entity.pdbx_description
1 polymer ?
#
loop_
_entity_poly.entity_id
_entity_poly.type
_entity_poly.pdbx_seq_one_letter_code
_entity_poly.pdbx_strand_id
1 'polypeptide(L)'
;MEQNTGTSRPYSNTLSTFLEHVKQHLATIPPVTKFALYTPIIICILDRIVFPLLSLQFDISSFISLNAFSFQVYRLVLYPFATNSFIQLFIIDIWLLPELYKLERKQGSLRFLWILIVLFTIIPGIVYSLVMLSITTGKLNTHIPFAWDCRGMAGWVVGLVFWSYLEDDGEDQQDRMIAGAIRMPKKMWPVFVFIFFIFLVQDASVFLNISAAIVGFLYAKGKLGFCVPSEDKFIEYESKSWLQFFTRSHNFVSIDSAGNSYLPIFMPANASTPITSSTSPSANNTHSQFPGQGVRLGS
;
A
#
# COMPACT_ATOMS: atom_id res chain seq x y z
N MET A 1 -2.96 -38.88 52.03
CA MET A 1 -3.27 -39.14 50.61
C MET A 1 -3.37 -37.79 49.92
N GLU A 2 -2.28 -37.36 49.31
CA GLU A 2 -2.18 -36.12 48.52
C GLU A 2 -3.06 -36.25 47.27
N GLN A 3 -3.97 -35.29 47.07
CA GLN A 3 -4.67 -35.11 45.80
C GLN A 3 -3.84 -34.18 44.92
N ASN A 4 -3.23 -34.80 43.93
CA ASN A 4 -2.42 -34.22 42.87
C ASN A 4 -3.32 -33.35 41.95
N THR A 5 -3.31 -32.03 42.15
CA THR A 5 -3.96 -31.09 41.24
C THR A 5 -3.07 -30.88 40.01
N GLY A 6 -3.35 -31.66 38.96
CA GLY A 6 -2.78 -31.49 37.64
C GLY A 6 -3.10 -30.09 37.10
N THR A 7 -2.09 -29.22 37.13
CA THR A 7 -2.07 -27.92 36.47
C THR A 7 -2.04 -28.14 34.95
N SER A 8 -3.21 -28.13 34.32
CA SER A 8 -3.32 -28.03 32.86
C SER A 8 -2.87 -26.62 32.43
N ARG A 9 -1.94 -26.60 31.46
CA ARG A 9 -1.10 -25.45 31.08
C ARG A 9 -1.88 -24.31 30.39
N PRO A 10 -1.44 -23.04 30.55
CA PRO A 10 -2.11 -21.84 30.03
C PRO A 10 -1.71 -21.53 28.56
N TYR A 11 -2.10 -22.38 27.60
CA TYR A 11 -1.84 -22.12 26.17
C TYR A 11 -2.96 -21.35 25.44
N SER A 12 -4.18 -21.25 26.01
CA SER A 12 -5.30 -20.57 25.32
C SER A 12 -5.15 -19.03 25.32
N ASN A 13 -4.49 -18.46 26.32
CA ASN A 13 -4.47 -17.01 26.51
C ASN A 13 -3.49 -16.29 25.57
N THR A 14 -2.45 -16.96 25.08
CA THR A 14 -1.46 -16.35 24.18
C THR A 14 -2.02 -16.22 22.76
N LEU A 15 -2.76 -17.22 22.27
CA LEU A 15 -3.37 -17.18 20.95
C LEU A 15 -4.49 -16.14 20.89
N SER A 16 -5.33 -16.04 21.92
CA SER A 16 -6.38 -15.01 21.96
C SER A 16 -5.79 -13.60 21.97
N THR A 17 -4.75 -13.36 22.77
CA THR A 17 -4.07 -12.05 22.83
C THR A 17 -3.41 -11.71 21.50
N PHE A 18 -2.77 -12.69 20.84
CA PHE A 18 -2.22 -12.50 19.50
C PHE A 18 -3.31 -12.17 18.47
N LEU A 19 -4.42 -12.91 18.47
CA LEU A 19 -5.56 -12.64 17.57
C LEU A 19 -6.17 -11.26 17.82
N GLU A 20 -6.24 -10.81 19.07
CA GLU A 20 -6.70 -9.46 19.41
C GLU A 20 -5.74 -8.40 18.89
N HIS A 21 -4.43 -8.57 19.05
CA HIS A 21 -3.42 -7.68 18.49
C HIS A 21 -3.49 -7.64 16.96
N VAL A 22 -3.62 -8.80 16.30
CA VAL A 22 -3.78 -8.90 14.85
C VAL A 22 -5.07 -8.21 14.42
N LYS A 23 -6.19 -8.46 15.09
CA LYS A 23 -7.48 -7.82 14.80
C LYS A 23 -7.39 -6.31 14.96
N GLN A 24 -6.77 -5.82 16.03
CA GLN A 24 -6.56 -4.40 16.27
C GLN A 24 -5.65 -3.79 15.20
N HIS A 25 -4.61 -4.50 14.78
CA HIS A 25 -3.73 -4.04 13.72
C HIS A 25 -4.41 -4.02 12.34
N LEU A 26 -5.19 -5.05 11.99
CA LEU A 26 -6.02 -5.04 10.78
C LEU A 26 -7.09 -3.94 10.83
N ALA A 27 -7.63 -3.67 12.02
CA ALA A 27 -8.61 -2.62 12.21
C ALA A 27 -8.04 -1.23 11.94
N THR A 28 -6.73 -0.99 12.11
CA THR A 28 -6.07 0.31 11.84
C THR A 28 -5.51 0.46 10.43
N ILE A 29 -5.64 -0.57 9.58
CA ILE A 29 -5.18 -0.51 8.19
C ILE A 29 -6.02 0.54 7.41
N PRO A 30 -5.36 1.44 6.66
CA PRO A 30 -6.03 2.39 5.77
C PRO A 30 -6.87 1.72 4.66
N PRO A 31 -7.85 2.43 4.09
CA PRO A 31 -8.84 1.83 3.19
C PRO A 31 -8.29 1.33 1.86
N VAL A 32 -7.30 2.00 1.25
CA VAL A 32 -6.75 1.55 -0.05
C VAL A 32 -5.92 0.28 0.12
N THR A 33 -5.18 0.19 1.22
CA THR A 33 -4.44 -1.02 1.59
C THR A 33 -5.41 -2.18 1.80
N LYS A 34 -6.53 -1.98 2.49
CA LYS A 34 -7.60 -3.00 2.60
C LYS A 34 -8.15 -3.40 1.24
N PHE A 35 -8.39 -2.44 0.35
CA PHE A 35 -8.87 -2.70 -1.00
C PHE A 35 -7.86 -3.54 -1.81
N ALA A 36 -6.58 -3.19 -1.76
CA ALA A 36 -5.52 -3.90 -2.48
C ALA A 36 -5.33 -5.35 -1.97
N LEU A 37 -5.62 -5.63 -0.70
CA LEU A 37 -5.50 -6.98 -0.11
C LEU A 37 -6.77 -7.82 -0.32
N TYR A 38 -7.97 -7.27 -0.09
CA TYR A 38 -9.20 -8.06 -0.14
C TYR A 38 -9.68 -8.33 -1.56
N THR A 39 -9.53 -7.38 -2.48
CA THR A 39 -9.92 -7.53 -3.89
C THR A 39 -9.33 -8.78 -4.56
N PRO A 40 -8.00 -9.02 -4.53
CA PRO A 40 -7.41 -10.21 -5.17
C PRO A 40 -7.81 -11.51 -4.47
N ILE A 41 -8.00 -11.51 -3.14
CA ILE A 41 -8.50 -12.68 -2.41
C ILE A 41 -9.91 -13.05 -2.87
N ILE A 42 -10.81 -12.06 -2.96
CA ILE A 42 -12.18 -12.25 -3.41
C ILE A 42 -12.19 -12.76 -4.86
N ILE A 43 -11.40 -12.15 -5.74
CA ILE A 43 -11.30 -12.56 -7.15
C ILE A 43 -10.77 -14.00 -7.24
N CYS A 44 -9.75 -14.36 -6.45
CA CYS A 44 -9.21 -15.72 -6.43
C CYS A 44 -10.25 -16.75 -5.94
N ILE A 45 -11.03 -16.42 -4.91
CA ILE A 45 -12.13 -17.28 -4.43
C ILE A 45 -13.22 -17.45 -5.50
N LEU A 46 -13.61 -16.35 -6.15
CA LEU A 46 -14.60 -16.40 -7.22
C LEU A 46 -14.13 -17.28 -8.39
N ASP A 47 -12.88 -17.09 -8.82
CA ASP A 47 -12.28 -17.81 -9.94
C ASP A 47 -12.06 -19.31 -9.67
N ARG A 48 -11.65 -19.66 -8.44
CA ARG A 48 -11.28 -21.04 -8.10
C ARG A 48 -12.40 -21.88 -7.51
N ILE A 49 -13.35 -21.26 -6.83
CA ILE A 49 -14.39 -21.97 -6.08
C ILE A 49 -15.73 -21.75 -6.75
N VAL A 50 -16.12 -20.49 -6.97
CA VAL A 50 -17.50 -20.15 -7.36
C VAL A 50 -17.79 -20.49 -8.82
N PHE A 51 -16.96 -20.07 -9.77
CA PHE A 51 -17.22 -20.35 -11.20
C PHE A 51 -17.15 -21.83 -11.57
N PRO A 52 -16.15 -22.61 -11.08
CA PRO A 52 -16.13 -24.05 -11.32
C PRO A 52 -17.34 -24.75 -10.69
N LEU A 53 -17.78 -24.33 -9.50
CA LEU A 53 -18.93 -24.92 -8.81
C LEU A 53 -20.25 -24.65 -9.56
N LEU A 54 -20.40 -23.47 -10.15
CA LEU A 54 -21.58 -23.08 -10.94
C LEU A 54 -21.52 -23.58 -12.39
N SER A 55 -20.48 -24.33 -12.78
CA SER A 55 -20.23 -24.73 -14.18
C SER A 55 -20.24 -23.56 -15.17
N LEU A 56 -20.02 -22.35 -14.68
CA LEU A 56 -19.94 -21.16 -15.49
C LEU A 56 -18.52 -21.11 -16.06
N GLN A 57 -18.37 -21.38 -17.35
CA GLN A 57 -17.12 -21.14 -18.10
C GLN A 57 -16.92 -19.64 -18.34
N PHE A 58 -17.05 -18.82 -17.28
CA PHE A 58 -16.55 -17.47 -17.32
C PHE A 58 -15.06 -17.53 -17.11
N ASP A 59 -14.34 -17.54 -18.23
CA ASP A 59 -12.95 -17.12 -18.29
C ASP A 59 -12.90 -15.62 -17.93
N ILE A 60 -13.08 -15.29 -16.64
CA ILE A 60 -12.55 -14.06 -16.02
C ILE A 60 -11.04 -14.25 -15.80
N SER A 61 -10.44 -14.90 -16.79
CA SER A 61 -9.04 -15.11 -17.04
C SER A 61 -8.50 -13.70 -17.30
N SER A 62 -8.32 -12.94 -16.21
CA SER A 62 -7.97 -11.51 -16.17
C SER A 62 -6.49 -11.35 -16.51
N PHE A 63 -6.10 -12.01 -17.58
CA PHE A 63 -4.80 -11.98 -18.19
C PHE A 63 -4.77 -10.82 -19.16
N ILE A 64 -3.64 -10.13 -19.19
CA ILE A 64 -3.27 -9.43 -20.42
C ILE A 64 -2.91 -10.52 -21.42
N SER A 65 -3.86 -10.90 -22.28
CA SER A 65 -3.64 -11.84 -23.37
C SER A 65 -3.87 -11.11 -24.69
N LEU A 66 -2.84 -11.10 -25.55
CA LEU A 66 -2.91 -10.44 -26.87
C LEU A 66 -3.62 -11.28 -27.93
N ASN A 67 -4.00 -12.52 -27.62
CA ASN A 67 -4.74 -13.38 -28.54
C ASN A 67 -6.21 -12.96 -28.71
N ALA A 68 -6.72 -12.08 -27.85
CA ALA A 68 -8.03 -11.48 -28.04
C ALA A 68 -7.87 -10.12 -28.73
N PHE A 69 -8.08 -10.08 -30.05
CA PHE A 69 -8.24 -8.85 -30.87
C PHE A 69 -9.41 -7.93 -30.41
N SER A 70 -10.09 -8.29 -29.32
CA SER A 70 -11.13 -7.49 -28.69
C SER A 70 -10.45 -6.51 -27.74
N PHE A 71 -10.54 -5.20 -28.01
CA PHE A 71 -10.07 -4.10 -27.15
C PHE A 71 -10.68 -4.13 -25.73
N GLN A 72 -10.32 -5.13 -24.92
CA GLN A 72 -10.85 -5.39 -23.60
C GLN A 72 -10.05 -4.59 -22.57
N VAL A 73 -10.26 -3.28 -22.55
CA VAL A 73 -9.56 -2.32 -21.68
C VAL A 73 -9.66 -2.72 -20.20
N TYR A 74 -10.75 -3.36 -19.79
CA TYR A 74 -10.92 -3.84 -18.42
C TYR A 74 -9.80 -4.81 -17.99
N ARG A 75 -9.22 -5.61 -18.90
CA ARG A 75 -8.11 -6.52 -18.58
C ARG A 75 -6.86 -5.77 -18.12
N LEU A 76 -6.63 -4.56 -18.64
CA LEU A 76 -5.52 -3.70 -18.25
C LEU A 76 -5.62 -3.22 -16.81
N VAL A 77 -6.84 -3.15 -16.26
CA VAL A 77 -7.07 -2.73 -14.86
C VAL A 77 -7.16 -3.93 -13.93
N LEU A 78 -7.71 -5.04 -14.40
CA LEU A 78 -7.95 -6.23 -13.57
C LEU A 78 -6.73 -7.16 -13.44
N TYR A 79 -5.74 -7.09 -14.33
CA TYR A 79 -4.61 -8.03 -14.31
C TYR A 79 -3.81 -8.09 -13.00
N PRO A 80 -3.64 -7.01 -12.21
CA PRO A 80 -2.89 -7.13 -10.96
C PRO A 80 -3.60 -8.04 -9.97
N PHE A 81 -4.94 -8.02 -9.98
CA PHE A 81 -5.75 -8.78 -9.03
C PHE A 81 -5.88 -10.26 -9.42
N ALA A 82 -5.54 -10.61 -10.65
CA ALA A 82 -5.56 -11.98 -11.13
C ALA A 82 -4.39 -12.77 -10.55
N THR A 83 -4.64 -13.88 -9.86
CA THR A 83 -3.57 -14.72 -9.30
C THR A 83 -3.88 -16.21 -9.50
N ASN A 84 -2.84 -16.99 -9.78
CA ASN A 84 -2.98 -18.42 -10.06
C ASN A 84 -3.15 -19.26 -8.78
N SER A 85 -2.48 -18.89 -7.70
CA SER A 85 -2.44 -19.65 -6.45
C SER A 85 -2.62 -18.76 -5.22
N PHE A 86 -3.39 -19.25 -4.24
CA PHE A 86 -3.50 -18.62 -2.92
C PHE A 86 -2.15 -18.47 -2.21
N ILE A 87 -1.21 -19.39 -2.45
CA ILE A 87 0.13 -19.33 -1.84
C ILE A 87 0.91 -18.16 -2.42
N GLN A 88 0.87 -17.98 -3.75
CA GLN A 88 1.51 -16.83 -4.40
C GLN A 88 0.90 -15.52 -3.92
N LEU A 89 -0.44 -15.46 -3.81
CA LEU A 89 -1.14 -14.29 -3.29
C LEU A 89 -0.68 -13.95 -1.87
N PHE A 90 -0.63 -14.94 -0.99
CA PHE A 90 -0.20 -14.74 0.39
C PHE A 90 1.26 -14.25 0.50
N ILE A 91 2.15 -14.80 -0.31
CA ILE A 91 3.54 -14.32 -0.38
C ILE A 91 3.58 -12.87 -0.85
N ILE A 92 2.87 -12.53 -1.94
CA ILE A 92 2.81 -11.17 -2.46
C ILE A 92 2.27 -10.22 -1.40
N ASP A 93 1.17 -10.58 -0.71
CA ASP A 93 0.53 -9.74 0.30
C ASP A 93 1.44 -9.47 1.50
N ILE A 94 2.24 -10.44 1.96
CA ILE A 94 3.22 -10.24 3.04
C ILE A 94 4.22 -9.13 2.68
N TRP A 95 4.70 -9.12 1.44
CA TRP A 95 5.67 -8.14 0.97
C TRP A 95 5.02 -6.80 0.63
N LEU A 96 3.78 -6.82 0.15
CA LEU A 96 3.04 -5.66 -0.31
C LEU A 96 2.46 -4.84 0.85
N LEU A 97 1.93 -5.51 1.87
CA LEU A 97 1.28 -4.90 3.04
C LEU A 97 2.10 -3.78 3.72
N PRO A 98 3.38 -3.97 4.10
CA PRO A 98 4.14 -2.93 4.80
C PRO A 98 4.35 -1.68 3.93
N GLU A 99 4.58 -1.86 2.62
CA GLU A 99 4.82 -0.75 1.70
C GLU A 99 3.51 0.00 1.38
N LEU A 100 2.39 -0.71 1.17
CA LEU A 100 1.07 -0.08 0.99
C LEU A 100 0.70 0.77 2.20
N TYR A 101 0.82 0.21 3.41
CA TYR A 101 0.46 0.89 4.64
C TYR A 101 1.29 2.16 4.85
N LYS A 102 2.61 2.06 4.65
CA LYS A 102 3.55 3.18 4.80
C LYS A 102 3.25 4.30 3.79
N LEU A 103 3.11 3.95 2.51
CA LEU A 103 2.93 4.93 1.44
C LEU A 103 1.54 5.58 1.48
N GLU A 104 0.49 4.82 1.84
CA GLU A 104 -0.86 5.38 1.97
C GLU A 104 -0.95 6.41 3.11
N ARG A 105 -0.32 6.13 4.26
CA ARG A 105 -0.27 7.10 5.36
C ARG A 105 0.54 8.35 5.03
N LYS A 106 1.57 8.20 4.20
CA LYS A 106 2.43 9.33 3.80
C LYS A 106 1.78 10.21 2.74
N GLN A 107 1.09 9.63 1.77
CA GLN A 107 0.58 10.34 0.59
C GLN A 107 -0.92 10.67 0.65
N GLY A 108 -1.66 10.04 1.57
CA GLY A 108 -3.11 10.14 1.64
C GLY A 108 -3.80 9.05 0.80
N SER A 109 -4.95 8.58 1.25
CA SER A 109 -5.65 7.44 0.66
C SER A 109 -6.06 7.71 -0.80
N LEU A 110 -6.67 8.85 -1.10
CA LEU A 110 -7.18 9.11 -2.46
C LEU A 110 -6.05 9.30 -3.49
N ARG A 111 -5.00 10.04 -3.10
CA ARG A 111 -3.79 10.23 -3.93
C ARG A 111 -3.05 8.92 -4.14
N PHE A 112 -2.91 8.12 -3.08
CA PHE A 112 -2.26 6.81 -3.18
C PHE A 112 -3.03 5.84 -4.09
N LEU A 113 -4.37 5.81 -4.02
CA LEU A 113 -5.20 5.03 -4.92
C LEU A 113 -4.97 5.42 -6.39
N TRP A 114 -4.92 6.72 -6.68
CA TRP A 114 -4.63 7.22 -8.02
C TRP A 114 -3.27 6.75 -8.52
N ILE A 115 -2.24 6.86 -7.69
CA ILE A 115 -0.88 6.42 -8.02
C ILE A 115 -0.85 4.90 -8.27
N LEU A 116 -1.50 4.12 -7.41
CA LEU A 116 -1.53 2.66 -7.52
C LEU A 116 -2.19 2.19 -8.83
N ILE A 117 -3.32 2.78 -9.19
CA ILE A 117 -4.06 2.41 -10.40
C ILE A 117 -3.44 3.03 -11.66
N VAL A 118 -3.19 4.34 -11.68
CA VAL A 118 -2.71 4.99 -12.92
C VAL A 118 -1.24 4.69 -13.16
N LEU A 119 -0.38 4.89 -12.16
CA LEU A 119 1.06 4.75 -12.35
C LEU A 119 1.50 3.29 -12.27
N PHE A 120 1.08 2.53 -11.25
CA PHE A 120 1.59 1.17 -11.05
C PHE A 120 0.79 0.07 -11.75
N THR A 121 -0.38 0.38 -12.30
CA THR A 121 -1.19 -0.60 -13.07
C THR A 121 -1.25 -0.23 -14.56
N ILE A 122 -1.80 0.93 -14.89
CA ILE A 122 -2.07 1.29 -16.30
C ILE A 122 -0.77 1.46 -17.08
N ILE A 123 0.20 2.24 -16.59
CA ILE A 123 1.45 2.50 -17.34
C ILE A 123 2.25 1.20 -17.59
N PRO A 124 2.59 0.38 -16.57
CA PRO A 124 3.23 -0.92 -16.76
C PRO A 124 2.46 -1.84 -17.70
N GLY A 125 1.13 -1.90 -17.57
CA GLY A 125 0.29 -2.72 -18.43
C GLY A 125 0.33 -2.28 -19.90
N ILE A 126 0.34 -0.97 -20.18
CA ILE A 126 0.46 -0.43 -21.54
C ILE A 126 1.83 -0.76 -22.11
N VAL A 127 2.90 -0.53 -21.36
CA VAL A 127 4.27 -0.83 -21.79
C VAL A 127 4.40 -2.32 -22.11
N TYR A 128 3.90 -3.20 -21.23
CA TYR A 128 3.88 -4.64 -21.48
C TYR A 128 3.10 -5.00 -22.76
N SER A 129 1.91 -4.43 -22.94
CA SER A 129 1.08 -4.68 -24.12
C SER A 129 1.76 -4.23 -25.41
N LEU A 130 2.43 -3.07 -25.42
CA LEU A 130 3.18 -2.57 -26.57
C LEU A 130 4.40 -3.44 -26.89
N VAL A 131 5.14 -3.88 -25.87
CA VAL A 131 6.28 -4.79 -26.04
C VAL A 131 5.81 -6.09 -26.67
N MET A 132 4.72 -6.67 -26.16
CA MET A 132 4.18 -7.90 -26.69
C MET A 132 3.63 -7.73 -28.11
N LEU A 133 2.92 -6.64 -28.40
CA LEU A 133 2.47 -6.34 -29.76
C LEU A 133 3.64 -6.24 -30.73
N SER A 134 4.74 -5.62 -30.31
CA SER A 134 5.96 -5.49 -31.12
C SER A 134 6.61 -6.83 -31.41
N ILE A 135 6.63 -7.74 -30.43
CA ILE A 135 7.16 -9.11 -30.59
C ILE A 135 6.29 -9.91 -31.56
N THR A 136 4.96 -9.87 -31.39
CA THR A 136 4.00 -10.60 -32.23
C THR A 136 3.97 -10.09 -33.67
N THR A 137 3.98 -8.78 -33.88
CA THR A 137 3.97 -8.18 -35.23
C THR A 137 5.33 -8.23 -35.92
N GLY A 138 6.42 -8.23 -35.15
CA GLY A 138 7.80 -8.24 -35.64
C GLY A 138 8.25 -9.54 -36.31
N LYS A 139 7.37 -10.54 -36.47
CA LYS A 139 7.70 -11.88 -36.99
C LYS A 139 8.94 -12.48 -36.31
N LEU A 140 9.17 -12.19 -35.03
CA LEU A 140 10.12 -12.97 -34.26
C LEU A 140 9.53 -14.37 -34.19
N ASN A 141 10.05 -15.25 -35.03
CA ASN A 141 9.61 -16.64 -35.19
C ASN A 141 10.05 -17.45 -33.97
N THR A 142 9.69 -16.99 -32.78
CA THR A 142 9.98 -17.68 -31.54
C THR A 142 8.93 -18.76 -31.40
N HIS A 143 9.26 -19.95 -31.93
CA HIS A 143 8.67 -21.25 -31.60
C HIS A 143 8.82 -21.61 -30.10
N ILE A 144 8.89 -20.62 -29.22
CA ILE A 144 9.07 -20.80 -27.79
C ILE A 144 7.67 -20.59 -27.18
N PRO A 145 7.10 -21.60 -26.51
CA PRO A 145 5.83 -21.49 -25.80
C PRO A 145 6.05 -20.66 -24.53
N PHE A 146 6.40 -19.38 -24.68
CA PHE A 146 6.31 -18.43 -23.58
C PHE A 146 4.82 -18.12 -23.41
N ALA A 147 4.30 -18.37 -22.22
CA ALA A 147 2.96 -17.91 -21.86
C ALA A 147 2.92 -16.39 -22.03
N TRP A 148 2.15 -15.91 -23.01
CA TRP A 148 1.96 -14.48 -23.29
C TRP A 148 0.95 -13.82 -22.35
N ASP A 149 0.65 -14.48 -21.25
CA ASP A 149 -0.33 -14.07 -20.27
C ASP A 149 0.39 -13.59 -19.02
N CYS A 150 0.24 -12.30 -18.70
CA CYS A 150 0.78 -11.73 -17.47
C CYS A 150 -0.34 -11.44 -16.48
N ARG A 151 -0.07 -11.72 -15.19
CA ARG A 151 -1.00 -11.53 -14.07
C ARG A 151 -0.25 -11.28 -12.75
N GLY A 152 -0.97 -10.72 -11.78
CA GLY A 152 -0.54 -10.66 -10.38
C GLY A 152 0.05 -9.31 -9.95
N MET A 153 0.03 -9.05 -8.65
CA MET A 153 0.49 -7.79 -8.04
C MET A 153 2.00 -7.74 -7.81
N ALA A 154 2.79 -8.69 -8.35
CA ALA A 154 4.25 -8.69 -8.20
C ALA A 154 4.86 -7.38 -8.72
N GLY A 155 4.33 -6.84 -9.83
CA GLY A 155 4.74 -5.53 -10.34
C GLY A 155 4.48 -4.38 -9.36
N TRP A 156 3.40 -4.43 -8.59
CA TRP A 156 3.16 -3.44 -7.52
C TRP A 156 4.20 -3.54 -6.42
N VAL A 157 4.54 -4.77 -5.97
CA VAL A 157 5.57 -4.95 -4.94
C VAL A 157 6.89 -4.35 -5.39
N VAL A 158 7.37 -4.71 -6.59
CA VAL A 158 8.63 -4.19 -7.13
C VAL A 158 8.57 -2.67 -7.26
N GLY A 159 7.52 -2.13 -7.89
CA GLY A 159 7.40 -0.69 -8.11
C GLY A 159 7.34 0.13 -6.82
N LEU A 160 6.55 -0.31 -5.84
CA LEU A 160 6.41 0.37 -4.55
C LEU A 160 7.68 0.28 -3.72
N VAL A 161 8.39 -0.86 -3.72
CA VAL A 161 9.67 -1.00 -3.03
C VAL A 161 10.71 -0.05 -3.62
N PHE A 162 10.79 0.06 -4.96
CA PHE A 162 11.69 1.01 -5.61
C PHE A 162 11.36 2.46 -5.27
N TRP A 163 10.07 2.83 -5.22
CA TRP A 163 9.64 4.16 -4.81
C TRP A 163 9.98 4.43 -3.34
N SER A 164 9.55 3.58 -2.42
CA SER A 164 9.80 3.70 -0.98
C SER A 164 11.29 3.78 -0.65
N TYR A 165 12.11 3.01 -1.35
CA TYR A 165 13.57 3.06 -1.22
C TYR A 165 14.14 4.44 -1.60
N LEU A 166 13.75 4.97 -2.77
CA LEU A 166 14.31 6.21 -3.27
C LEU A 166 13.81 7.45 -2.52
N GLU A 167 12.64 7.35 -1.90
CA GLU A 167 12.09 8.40 -1.02
C GLU A 167 12.77 8.40 0.37
N ASP A 168 13.21 7.23 0.84
CA ASP A 168 13.95 7.06 2.10
C ASP A 168 15.46 7.32 1.96
N ASP A 169 16.03 7.22 0.75
CA ASP A 169 17.47 7.42 0.48
C ASP A 169 17.98 8.83 0.85
N GLY A 170 17.08 9.79 1.13
CA GLY A 170 17.40 11.15 1.59
C GLY A 170 17.41 11.33 3.11
N GLU A 171 16.87 10.39 3.89
CA GLU A 171 16.92 10.43 5.36
C GLU A 171 18.04 9.50 5.86
N ASP A 172 18.86 9.98 6.79
CA ASP A 172 19.94 9.20 7.45
C ASP A 172 19.38 7.96 8.18
N GLN A 173 19.09 6.88 7.44
CA GLN A 173 18.47 5.69 8.00
C GLN A 173 19.52 4.60 8.29
N GLN A 174 19.25 3.78 9.32
CA GLN A 174 19.98 2.55 9.69
C GLN A 174 19.63 1.35 8.81
N ASP A 175 20.52 0.35 8.72
CA ASP A 175 20.35 -0.91 7.96
C ASP A 175 18.98 -1.56 8.19
N ARG A 176 18.25 -1.90 7.11
CA ARG A 176 16.98 -2.65 7.23
C ARG A 176 17.30 -4.11 7.59
N MET A 177 16.75 -4.58 8.71
CA MET A 177 16.88 -5.96 9.17
C MET A 177 15.78 -6.84 8.58
N ILE A 178 16.16 -7.87 7.83
CA ILE A 178 15.23 -8.94 7.44
C ILE A 178 15.07 -9.87 8.64
N ALA A 179 13.82 -10.06 9.09
CA ALA A 179 13.47 -10.95 10.20
C ALA A 179 14.26 -10.71 11.52
N GLY A 180 14.76 -9.48 11.72
CA GLY A 180 15.58 -9.12 12.90
C GLY A 180 16.98 -9.73 12.95
N ALA A 181 17.40 -10.53 11.96
CA ALA A 181 18.63 -11.32 12.01
C ALA A 181 19.66 -10.95 10.94
N ILE A 182 19.23 -10.53 9.74
CA ILE A 182 20.14 -10.26 8.62
C ILE A 182 20.05 -8.78 8.23
N ARG A 183 21.14 -8.04 8.45
CA ARG A 183 21.31 -6.67 7.94
C ARG A 183 21.70 -6.75 6.48
N MET A 184 20.80 -6.38 5.57
CA MET A 184 21.12 -6.29 4.15
C MET A 184 21.58 -4.86 3.79
N PRO A 185 22.60 -4.71 2.92
CA PRO A 185 22.98 -3.42 2.39
C PRO A 185 21.80 -2.78 1.66
N LYS A 186 21.41 -1.59 2.07
CA LYS A 186 20.22 -0.87 1.60
C LYS A 186 20.13 -0.75 0.09
N LYS A 187 21.26 -0.45 -0.55
CA LYS A 187 21.38 -0.29 -2.01
C LYS A 187 20.98 -1.54 -2.79
N MET A 188 21.08 -2.72 -2.18
CA MET A 188 20.76 -3.99 -2.82
C MET A 188 19.33 -4.47 -2.55
N TRP A 189 18.62 -3.83 -1.60
CA TRP A 189 17.25 -4.24 -1.23
C TRP A 189 16.27 -4.27 -2.42
N PRO A 190 16.10 -3.18 -3.20
CA PRO A 190 15.16 -3.21 -4.33
C PRO A 190 15.56 -4.22 -5.41
N VAL A 191 16.87 -4.41 -5.63
CA VAL A 191 17.40 -5.40 -6.58
C VAL A 191 17.13 -6.83 -6.10
N PHE A 192 17.30 -7.09 -4.81
CA PHE A 192 17.00 -8.38 -4.20
C PHE A 192 15.51 -8.71 -4.33
N VAL A 193 14.62 -7.77 -4.00
CA VAL A 193 13.16 -7.95 -4.15
C VAL A 193 12.81 -8.22 -5.61
N PHE A 194 13.38 -7.48 -6.55
CA PHE A 194 13.17 -7.69 -7.98
C PHE A 194 13.57 -9.10 -8.43
N ILE A 195 14.77 -9.56 -8.07
CA ILE A 195 15.24 -10.91 -8.38
C ILE A 195 14.33 -11.96 -7.74
N PHE A 196 13.99 -11.78 -6.46
CA PHE A 196 13.12 -12.68 -5.71
C PHE A 196 11.76 -12.88 -6.39
N PHE A 197 11.09 -11.80 -6.81
CA PHE A 197 9.79 -11.89 -7.46
C PHE A 197 9.84 -12.45 -8.88
N ILE A 198 10.93 -12.23 -9.62
CA ILE A 198 11.13 -12.86 -10.94
C ILE A 198 11.25 -14.38 -10.83
N PHE A 199 11.99 -14.88 -9.83
CA PHE A 199 12.22 -16.32 -9.70
C PHE A 199 11.09 -17.05 -8.94
N LEU A 200 10.46 -16.38 -7.97
CA LEU A 200 9.46 -17.01 -7.12
C LEU A 200 8.06 -17.01 -7.74
N VAL A 201 7.69 -15.95 -8.46
CA VAL A 201 6.37 -15.84 -9.09
C VAL A 201 6.49 -16.23 -10.55
N GLN A 202 6.21 -17.50 -10.83
CA GLN A 202 6.29 -18.09 -12.17
C GLN A 202 5.43 -17.37 -13.22
N ASP A 203 4.40 -16.65 -12.79
CA ASP A 203 3.48 -15.90 -13.65
C ASP A 203 3.84 -14.40 -13.78
N ALA A 204 4.91 -13.95 -13.12
CA ALA A 204 5.31 -12.55 -13.14
C ALA A 204 6.17 -12.24 -14.37
N SER A 205 5.64 -11.41 -15.27
CA SER A 205 6.42 -10.98 -16.43
C SER A 205 7.60 -10.11 -16.01
N VAL A 206 8.80 -10.47 -16.48
CA VAL A 206 10.03 -9.67 -16.30
C VAL A 206 9.83 -8.25 -16.84
N PHE A 207 9.23 -8.10 -18.02
CA PHE A 207 8.99 -6.78 -18.63
C PHE A 207 8.05 -5.92 -17.79
N LEU A 208 7.00 -6.53 -17.24
CA LEU A 208 6.07 -5.82 -16.36
C LEU A 208 6.78 -5.35 -15.09
N ASN A 209 7.56 -6.21 -14.43
CA ASN A 209 8.31 -5.84 -13.23
C ASN A 209 9.37 -4.75 -13.51
N ILE A 210 10.08 -4.83 -14.64
CA ILE A 210 11.04 -3.79 -15.06
C ILE A 210 10.30 -2.46 -15.28
N SER A 211 9.18 -2.49 -16.00
CA SER A 211 8.39 -1.28 -16.26
C SER A 211 7.86 -0.65 -14.96
N ALA A 212 7.37 -1.46 -14.01
CA ALA A 212 6.93 -0.99 -12.70
C ALA A 212 8.09 -0.41 -11.87
N ALA A 213 9.27 -1.03 -11.90
CA ALA A 213 10.47 -0.50 -11.26
C ALA A 213 10.88 0.87 -11.84
N ILE A 214 10.87 1.01 -13.17
CA ILE A 214 11.16 2.27 -13.86
C ILE A 214 10.15 3.35 -13.47
N VAL A 215 8.85 3.00 -13.45
CA VAL A 215 7.80 3.94 -13.02
C VAL A 215 8.00 4.38 -11.58
N GLY A 216 8.29 3.45 -10.66
CA GLY A 216 8.58 3.76 -9.26
C GLY A 216 9.79 4.71 -9.11
N PHE A 217 10.87 4.45 -9.85
CA PHE A 217 12.05 5.31 -9.86
C PHE A 217 11.77 6.71 -10.42
N LEU A 218 11.06 6.81 -11.54
CA LEU A 218 10.74 8.09 -12.17
C LEU A 218 9.75 8.90 -11.32
N TYR A 219 8.80 8.24 -10.67
CA TYR A 219 7.85 8.88 -9.76
C TYR A 219 8.56 9.44 -8.53
N ALA A 220 9.44 8.66 -7.90
CA ALA A 220 10.20 9.12 -6.75
C ALA A 220 11.14 10.30 -7.07
N LYS A 221 11.64 10.39 -8.31
CA LYS A 221 12.40 11.55 -8.80
C LYS A 221 11.54 12.77 -9.20
N GLY A 222 10.22 12.70 -9.03
CA GLY A 222 9.29 13.77 -9.40
C GLY A 222 9.07 13.95 -10.90
N LYS A 223 9.61 13.06 -11.75
CA LYS A 223 9.46 13.16 -13.22
C LYS A 223 8.05 12.81 -13.71
N LEU A 224 7.29 12.04 -12.92
CA LEU A 224 5.89 11.73 -13.20
C LEU A 224 4.90 12.66 -12.48
N GLY A 225 5.35 13.80 -11.94
CA GLY A 225 4.46 14.75 -11.28
C GLY A 225 3.29 15.22 -12.15
N PHE A 226 3.47 15.28 -13.48
CA PHE A 226 2.41 15.66 -14.41
C PHE A 226 1.26 14.64 -14.51
N CYS A 227 1.48 13.37 -14.16
CA CYS A 227 0.44 12.33 -14.15
C CYS A 227 -0.41 12.35 -12.88
N VAL A 228 0.03 13.08 -11.84
CA VAL A 228 -0.66 13.16 -10.56
C VAL A 228 -1.35 14.52 -10.46
N PRO A 229 -2.68 14.56 -10.25
CA PRO A 229 -3.41 15.79 -10.00
C PRO A 229 -2.83 16.60 -8.85
N SER A 230 -3.02 17.92 -8.86
CA SER A 230 -2.62 18.78 -7.74
C SER A 230 -3.38 18.43 -6.46
N GLU A 231 -2.79 18.78 -5.31
CA GLU A 231 -3.39 18.51 -3.99
C GLU A 231 -4.77 19.16 -3.85
N ASP A 232 -4.93 20.39 -4.34
CA ASP A 232 -6.23 21.10 -4.38
C ASP A 232 -7.33 20.29 -5.09
N LYS A 233 -6.98 19.57 -6.17
CA LYS A 233 -7.94 18.78 -6.93
C LYS A 233 -8.40 17.55 -6.16
N PHE A 234 -7.50 16.95 -5.38
CA PHE A 234 -7.89 15.84 -4.54
C PHE A 234 -8.70 16.30 -3.33
N ILE A 235 -8.40 17.45 -2.72
CA ILE A 235 -9.24 18.05 -1.68
C ILE A 235 -10.65 18.31 -2.23
N GLU A 236 -10.74 18.86 -3.45
CA GLU A 236 -12.02 19.02 -4.17
C GLU A 236 -12.75 17.67 -4.33
N TYR A 237 -12.04 16.60 -4.68
CA TYR A 237 -12.64 15.26 -4.81
C TYR A 237 -13.10 14.67 -3.47
N GLU A 238 -12.32 14.84 -2.39
CA GLU A 238 -12.70 14.40 -1.05
C GLU A 238 -13.98 15.07 -0.56
N SER A 239 -14.22 16.31 -0.97
CA SER A 239 -15.45 17.07 -0.63
C SER A 239 -16.71 16.58 -1.35
N LYS A 240 -16.59 15.73 -2.40
CA LYS A 240 -17.74 15.31 -3.22
C LYS A 240 -18.61 14.28 -2.50
N SER A 241 -19.92 14.50 -2.55
CA SER A 241 -20.92 13.67 -1.84
C SER A 241 -20.88 12.18 -2.21
N TRP A 242 -20.53 11.82 -3.44
CA TRP A 242 -20.45 10.42 -3.88
C TRP A 242 -19.23 9.68 -3.29
N LEU A 243 -18.18 10.41 -2.91
CA LEU A 243 -16.99 9.86 -2.24
C LEU A 243 -17.13 9.85 -0.71
N GLN A 244 -18.21 10.42 -0.16
CA GLN A 244 -18.42 10.48 1.30
C GLN A 244 -18.44 9.11 1.96
N PHE A 245 -18.88 8.06 1.26
CA PHE A 245 -18.81 6.70 1.79
C PHE A 245 -17.35 6.26 2.04
N PHE A 246 -16.44 6.63 1.13
CA PHE A 246 -15.02 6.29 1.23
C PHE A 246 -14.29 7.20 2.21
N THR A 247 -14.56 8.51 2.17
CA THR A 247 -13.91 9.50 3.03
C THR A 247 -14.39 9.47 4.49
N ARG A 248 -15.60 8.94 4.77
CA ARG A 248 -16.10 8.70 6.14
C ARG A 248 -15.60 7.39 6.76
N SER A 249 -14.79 6.60 6.04
CA SER A 249 -14.25 5.38 6.63
C SER A 249 -13.27 5.73 7.76
N HIS A 250 -13.33 4.98 8.86
CA HIS A 250 -12.64 5.30 10.13
C HIS A 250 -11.11 5.42 10.04
N ASN A 251 -10.48 4.97 8.93
CA ASN A 251 -9.03 5.05 8.72
C ASN A 251 -8.65 5.74 7.41
N PHE A 252 -9.59 6.47 6.80
CA PHE A 252 -9.27 7.26 5.63
C PHE A 252 -8.21 8.30 5.97
N VAL A 253 -7.12 8.32 5.22
CA VAL A 253 -6.06 9.32 5.38
C VAL A 253 -6.36 10.45 4.41
N SER A 254 -6.89 11.56 4.92
CA SER A 254 -7.09 12.77 4.13
C SER A 254 -5.74 13.36 3.75
N ILE A 255 -5.71 14.10 2.65
CA ILE A 255 -4.49 14.74 2.16
C ILE A 255 -3.97 15.78 3.14
N ASP A 256 -4.86 16.49 3.85
CA ASP A 256 -4.47 17.45 4.90
C ASP A 256 -3.76 16.78 6.10
N SER A 257 -4.10 15.51 6.36
CA SER A 257 -3.49 14.70 7.43
C SER A 257 -2.29 13.87 6.95
N ALA A 258 -2.11 13.74 5.63
CA ALA A 258 -1.04 12.96 5.04
C ALA A 258 0.32 13.62 5.32
N GLY A 259 1.26 12.85 5.86
CA GLY A 259 2.59 13.35 6.25
C GLY A 259 2.64 14.12 7.58
N ASN A 260 1.51 14.59 8.13
CA ASN A 260 1.45 15.30 9.41
C ASN A 260 0.97 14.38 10.54
N SER A 261 1.88 13.56 11.08
CA SER A 261 1.65 12.79 12.32
C SER A 261 1.78 13.65 13.59
N TYR A 262 1.37 14.91 13.55
CA TYR A 262 1.33 15.74 14.76
C TYR A 262 0.04 15.40 15.51
N LEU A 263 0.20 14.87 16.73
CA LEU A 263 -0.87 14.71 17.70
C LEU A 263 -1.68 16.01 17.76
N PRO A 264 -3.03 15.95 17.77
CA PRO A 264 -3.83 17.14 17.98
C PRO A 264 -3.43 17.73 19.34
N ILE A 265 -2.68 18.84 19.32
CA ILE A 265 -2.52 19.66 20.52
C ILE A 265 -3.92 20.18 20.78
N PHE A 266 -4.54 19.68 21.86
CA PHE A 266 -5.86 20.06 22.34
C PHE A 266 -6.11 21.56 22.10
N MET A 267 -6.98 21.90 21.16
CA MET A 267 -7.58 23.23 21.12
C MET A 267 -8.58 23.28 22.27
N PRO A 268 -8.40 24.16 23.27
CA PRO A 268 -9.42 24.34 24.29
C PRO A 268 -10.64 24.96 23.60
N ALA A 269 -11.71 24.19 23.50
CA ALA A 269 -13.03 24.71 23.22
C ALA A 269 -13.45 25.58 24.41
N ASN A 270 -13.31 26.90 24.23
CA ASN A 270 -14.02 28.01 24.89
C ASN A 270 -13.06 29.16 25.26
N ALA A 271 -12.91 30.11 24.33
CA ALA A 271 -12.56 31.48 24.68
C ALA A 271 -13.28 32.46 23.75
N SER A 272 -14.62 32.39 23.74
CA SER A 272 -15.43 33.55 23.35
C SER A 272 -15.49 34.49 24.56
N THR A 273 -14.43 35.26 24.78
CA THR A 273 -14.46 36.41 25.69
C THR A 273 -14.54 37.69 24.85
N PRO A 274 -15.56 38.55 25.06
CA PRO A 274 -15.66 39.81 24.36
C PRO A 274 -14.51 40.73 24.80
N ILE A 275 -13.87 41.35 23.81
CA ILE A 275 -12.83 42.36 24.01
C ILE A 275 -13.51 43.61 24.57
N THR A 276 -13.40 43.85 25.87
CA THR A 276 -13.66 45.16 26.47
C THR A 276 -12.32 45.79 26.81
N SER A 277 -11.96 46.81 26.04
CA SER A 277 -10.77 47.63 26.27
C SER A 277 -11.00 48.57 27.45
N SER A 278 -10.25 48.38 28.54
CA SER A 278 -10.03 49.43 29.53
C SER A 278 -8.59 49.45 30.00
N THR A 279 -8.03 50.65 29.96
CA THR A 279 -6.63 51.03 30.08
C THR A 279 -6.18 51.18 31.53
N SER A 280 -4.89 50.90 31.77
CA SER A 280 -4.01 51.43 32.84
C SER A 280 -3.87 50.59 34.15
N PRO A 281 -2.77 50.77 34.92
CA PRO A 281 -1.83 49.68 35.18
C PRO A 281 -1.71 49.33 36.67
N SER A 282 -1.39 48.07 37.00
CA SER A 282 -0.83 47.77 38.32
C SER A 282 -0.09 46.45 38.34
N ALA A 283 1.12 46.51 38.88
CA ALA A 283 1.96 45.37 39.16
C ALA A 283 1.30 44.44 40.19
N ASN A 284 1.33 43.13 39.94
CA ASN A 284 1.55 42.13 41.00
C ASN A 284 1.78 40.73 40.42
N ASN A 285 2.76 40.06 41.02
CA ASN A 285 3.08 38.64 40.86
C ASN A 285 1.85 37.75 41.08
N THR A 286 1.60 36.81 40.16
CA THR A 286 1.01 35.50 40.51
C THR A 286 1.20 34.49 39.37
N HIS A 287 1.93 33.43 39.69
CA HIS A 287 1.66 32.03 39.31
C HIS A 287 1.36 31.72 37.84
N SER A 288 2.39 31.35 37.08
CA SER A 288 2.20 30.51 35.89
C SER A 288 1.72 29.13 36.32
N GLN A 289 0.44 28.82 36.11
CA GLN A 289 -0.08 27.44 36.17
C GLN A 289 0.46 26.68 34.95
N PHE A 290 1.68 26.16 35.09
CA PHE A 290 2.23 25.13 34.24
C PHE A 290 2.53 23.92 35.14
N PRO A 291 1.70 22.86 35.13
CA PRO A 291 1.97 21.66 35.91
C PRO A 291 2.97 20.81 35.12
N GLY A 292 4.24 21.21 35.14
CA GLY A 292 5.31 20.50 34.44
C GLY A 292 6.64 21.19 34.63
N GLN A 293 7.37 20.82 35.70
CA GLN A 293 8.77 21.18 35.85
C GLN A 293 9.60 20.41 34.82
N GLY A 294 9.97 21.07 33.71
CA GLY A 294 10.98 20.57 32.79
C GLY A 294 12.35 20.63 33.45
N VAL A 295 12.88 19.49 33.88
CA VAL A 295 14.25 19.36 34.37
C VAL A 295 15.19 19.25 33.16
N ARG A 296 16.11 20.22 33.01
CA ARG A 296 17.24 20.11 32.08
C ARG A 296 18.28 19.16 32.66
N LEU A 297 18.59 18.09 31.95
CA LEU A 297 19.75 17.24 32.25
C LEU A 297 20.96 17.74 31.44
N GLY A 298 22.01 18.16 32.16
CA GLY A 298 23.42 18.01 31.78
C GLY A 298 23.95 18.86 30.63
N SER A 299 24.76 19.86 31.00
CA SER A 299 25.83 20.47 30.19
C SER A 299 27.04 19.57 30.07
#